data_AF-A0A095SXL5-F1
#
_entry.id   AF-A0A095SXL5-F1
#
_cell.length_a   1.000
_cell.length_b   1.000
_cell.length_c   1.000
_cell.angle_alpha   90.00
_cell.angle_beta   90.00
_cell.angle_gamma   90.00
#
_symmetry.space_group_name_H-M   'P 1'
#
loop_
_entity.id
_entity.type
_entity.pdbx_description
1 polymer ?
#
loop_
_entity_poly.entity_id
_entity_poly.type
_entity_poly.pdbx_seq_one_letter_code
_entity_poly.pdbx_strand_id
1 'polypeptide(L)'
;MQFLEITLDVLLENPNINHALIGEDWYFNHSDINKAYGNNFKYLPVKLLSIEIENKKKLVKYISYSEIKEHIEFSKTRKSFQSNIDKALGL
;
A
#
# COMPACT_ATOMS: atom_id res chain seq x y z
N MET A 1 -0.46 2.19 -23.11
CA MET A 1 -0.15 1.22 -22.03
C MET A 1 -1.34 1.22 -21.08
N GLN A 2 -2.00 0.08 -20.87
CA GLN A 2 -3.12 -0.02 -19.92
C GLN A 2 -2.57 0.17 -18.51
N PHE A 3 -3.14 1.12 -17.78
CA PHE A 3 -2.84 1.34 -16.37
C PHE A 3 -3.12 0.03 -15.62
N LEU A 4 -2.11 -0.58 -15.00
CA LEU A 4 -2.36 -1.66 -14.03
C LEU A 4 -2.96 -0.98 -12.79
N GLU A 5 -4.26 -1.12 -12.62
CA GLU A 5 -4.91 -0.79 -11.36
C GLU A 5 -4.26 -1.60 -10.23
N ILE A 6 -3.79 -0.93 -9.17
CA ILE A 6 -3.37 -1.64 -7.96
C ILE A 6 -4.65 -2.15 -7.30
N THR A 7 -4.95 -3.43 -7.53
CA THR A 7 -6.08 -4.14 -6.93
C THR A 7 -5.65 -4.85 -5.65
N LEU A 8 -6.63 -5.32 -4.88
CA LEU A 8 -6.40 -6.14 -3.69
C LEU A 8 -5.58 -7.39 -4.05
N ASP A 9 -5.96 -8.10 -5.11
CA ASP A 9 -5.31 -9.35 -5.53
C ASP A 9 -3.82 -9.12 -5.83
N VAL A 10 -3.48 -8.04 -6.54
CA VAL A 10 -2.08 -7.68 -6.84
C VAL A 10 -1.27 -7.42 -5.57
N LEU A 11 -1.88 -6.79 -4.56
CA LEU A 11 -1.20 -6.54 -3.28
C LEU A 11 -1.00 -7.83 -2.47
N LEU A 12 -1.97 -8.74 -2.49
CA LEU A 12 -1.91 -10.02 -1.79
C LEU A 12 -0.91 -11.00 -2.44
N GLU A 13 -0.76 -10.94 -3.77
CA GLU A 13 0.22 -11.75 -4.52
C GLU A 13 1.66 -11.24 -4.36
N ASN A 14 1.87 -10.03 -3.81
CA ASN A 14 3.21 -9.47 -3.66
C ASN A 14 3.93 -10.05 -2.44
N PRO A 15 4.97 -10.90 -2.62
CA PRO A 15 5.61 -11.61 -1.51
C PRO A 15 6.41 -10.68 -0.57
N ASN A 16 6.68 -9.44 -0.99
CA ASN A 16 7.46 -8.48 -0.22
C ASN A 16 6.58 -7.56 0.64
N ILE A 17 5.25 -7.65 0.54
CA ILE A 17 4.32 -6.81 1.29
C ILE A 17 3.70 -7.63 2.41
N ASN A 18 4.10 -7.33 3.64
CA ASN A 18 3.42 -7.90 4.79
C ASN A 18 2.00 -7.33 4.90
N HIS A 19 1.04 -8.21 5.14
CA HIS A 19 -0.37 -7.86 5.22
C HIS A 19 -1.07 -8.60 6.35
N ALA A 20 -2.23 -8.10 6.77
CA ALA A 20 -3.06 -8.67 7.82
C ALA A 20 -4.54 -8.39 7.53
N LEU A 21 -5.41 -9.34 7.83
CA LEU A 21 -6.86 -9.14 7.81
C LEU A 21 -7.33 -8.76 9.22
N ILE A 22 -7.99 -7.60 9.37
CA ILE A 22 -8.49 -7.12 10.68
C ILE A 22 -9.94 -6.70 10.54
N GLY A 23 -10.82 -7.45 11.20
CA GLY A 23 -12.25 -7.35 10.94
C GLY A 23 -12.52 -7.78 9.50
N GLU A 24 -13.07 -6.85 8.71
CA GLU A 24 -13.44 -7.08 7.31
C GLU A 24 -12.50 -6.36 6.31
N ASP A 25 -11.48 -5.65 6.80
CA ASP A 25 -10.59 -4.86 5.94
C ASP A 25 -9.15 -5.41 5.95
N TRP A 26 -8.52 -5.36 4.78
CA TRP A 26 -7.13 -5.77 4.60
C TRP A 26 -6.21 -4.60 4.93
N TYR A 27 -5.14 -4.90 5.65
CA TYR A 27 -4.12 -3.96 6.06
C TYR A 27 -2.78 -4.38 5.51
N PHE A 28 -2.04 -3.41 4.97
CA PHE A 28 -0.70 -3.61 4.42
C PHE A 28 0.32 -2.83 5.25
N ASN A 29 1.49 -3.41 5.49
CA ASN A 29 2.57 -2.75 6.17
C ASN A 29 2.95 -1.49 5.38
N HIS A 30 2.89 -0.34 6.05
CA HIS A 30 3.07 0.96 5.42
C HIS A 30 4.47 1.17 4.84
N SER A 31 5.50 0.61 5.48
CA SER A 31 6.88 0.70 4.99
C SER A 31 7.06 -0.14 3.72
N ASP A 32 6.54 -1.36 3.74
CA ASP A 32 6.70 -2.31 2.63
C ASP A 32 5.99 -1.81 1.38
N ILE A 33 4.74 -1.36 1.52
CA ILE A 33 3.96 -0.84 0.41
C ILE A 33 4.56 0.47 -0.13
N ASN A 34 5.06 1.37 0.72
CA ASN A 34 5.72 2.59 0.23
C ASN A 34 7.01 2.29 -0.52
N LYS A 35 7.79 1.32 -0.06
CA LYS A 35 8.99 0.90 -0.76
C LYS A 35 8.65 0.28 -2.12
N ALA A 36 7.62 -0.56 -2.19
CA ALA A 36 7.18 -1.20 -3.42
C ALA A 36 6.64 -0.19 -4.45
N TYR A 37 5.99 0.88 -4.00
CA TYR A 37 5.31 1.84 -4.88
C TYR A 37 5.85 3.27 -4.76
N GLY A 38 7.16 3.45 -4.61
CA GLY A 38 7.81 4.77 -4.77
C GLY A 38 7.37 5.86 -3.79
N ASN A 39 6.99 5.48 -2.57
CA ASN A 39 6.45 6.35 -1.51
C ASN A 39 5.13 7.06 -1.83
N ASN A 40 4.33 6.54 -2.77
CA ASN A 40 3.04 7.14 -3.13
C ASN A 40 2.02 7.14 -1.98
N PHE A 41 2.19 6.28 -0.97
CA PHE A 41 1.26 6.13 0.16
C PHE A 41 1.80 6.74 1.47
N LYS A 42 2.90 7.50 1.42
CA LYS A 42 3.61 7.93 2.64
C LYS A 42 2.82 8.91 3.52
N TYR A 43 1.88 9.62 2.91
CA TYR A 43 1.06 10.64 3.58
C TYR A 43 -0.31 10.13 4.03
N LEU A 44 -0.66 8.89 3.68
CA LEU A 44 -1.96 8.32 4.01
C LEU A 44 -2.03 7.95 5.49
N PRO A 45 -3.23 7.98 6.09
CA PRO A 45 -3.41 7.62 7.49
C PRO A 45 -2.99 6.18 7.74
N VAL A 46 -2.35 5.95 8.89
CA VAL A 46 -1.87 4.63 9.30
C VAL A 46 -2.45 4.23 10.65
N LYS A 47 -2.71 2.94 10.82
CA LYS A 47 -3.02 2.31 12.12
C LYS A 47 -1.76 1.68 12.68
N LEU A 48 -1.56 1.85 14.00
CA LEU A 48 -0.49 1.17 14.73
C LEU A 48 -1.04 -0.15 15.26
N LEU A 49 -0.43 -1.25 14.83
CA LEU A 49 -0.83 -2.59 15.23
C LEU A 49 0.32 -3.27 15.95
N SER A 50 0.02 -3.91 17.06
CA SER A 50 0.99 -4.72 17.80
C SER A 50 1.04 -6.11 17.18
N ILE A 51 2.13 -6.43 16.49
CA ILE A 51 2.38 -7.76 15.95
C ILE A 51 3.57 -8.40 16.67
N GLU A 52 3.54 -9.71 16.79
CA GLU A 52 4.65 -10.47 17.36
C GLU A 52 5.66 -10.81 16.25
N ILE A 53 6.87 -10.29 16.39
CA ILE A 53 8.00 -10.54 15.49
C ILE A 53 9.15 -11.05 16.37
N GLU A 54 9.67 -12.24 16.08
CA GLU A 54 10.81 -12.83 16.80
C GLU A 54 10.60 -12.90 18.34
N ASN A 55 9.41 -13.33 18.78
CA ASN A 55 9.01 -13.38 20.20
C ASN A 55 9.02 -12.02 20.92
N LYS A 56 8.97 -10.91 20.17
CA LYS A 56 8.82 -9.55 20.69
C LYS A 56 7.60 -8.88 20.07
N LYS A 57 6.82 -8.18 20.89
CA LYS A 57 5.74 -7.33 20.38
C LYS A 57 6.34 -6.04 19.82
N LYS A 58 6.06 -5.77 18.55
CA LYS A 58 6.44 -4.55 17.87
C LYS A 58 5.20 -3.83 17.38
N LEU A 59 5.13 -2.52 17.64
CA LEU A 59 4.14 -1.66 17.00
C LEU A 59 4.60 -1.37 15.58
N VAL A 60 3.78 -1.75 14.61
CA VAL A 60 4.04 -1.59 13.19
C VAL A 60 2.93 -0.75 12.58
N LYS A 61 3.30 0.12 11.64
CA LYS A 61 2.37 0.99 10.92
C LYS A 61 1.78 0.22 9.74
N TYR A 62 0.46 0.18 9.70
CA TYR A 62 -0.30 -0.42 8.62
C TYR A 62 -1.24 0.59 8.01
N ILE A 63 -1.56 0.41 6.73
CA ILE A 63 -2.54 1.19 5.98
C ILE A 63 -3.59 0.23 5.43
N SER A 64 -4.86 0.62 5.44
CA SER A 64 -5.91 -0.25 4.91
C SER A 64 -6.00 -0.20 3.40
N TYR A 65 -6.54 -1.27 2.81
CA TYR A 65 -6.84 -1.34 1.39
C TYR A 65 -7.79 -0.22 0.97
N SER A 66 -8.82 0.05 1.78
CA SER A 66 -9.81 1.09 1.50
C SER A 66 -9.16 2.47 1.31
N GLU A 67 -8.21 2.84 2.18
CA GLU A 67 -7.46 4.11 2.10
C GLU A 67 -6.55 4.17 0.86
N ILE A 68 -5.87 3.07 0.55
CA ILE A 68 -5.03 2.96 -0.66
C ILE A 68 -5.89 3.12 -1.91
N LYS A 69 -7.02 2.40 -1.97
CA LYS A 69 -7.95 2.40 -3.09
C LYS A 69 -8.52 3.80 -3.34
N GLU A 70 -9.05 4.44 -2.30
CA GLU A 70 -9.57 5.81 -2.40
C GLU A 70 -8.49 6.78 -2.89
N HIS A 71 -7.26 6.66 -2.39
CA HIS A 71 -6.16 7.51 -2.82
C HIS A 71 -5.78 7.31 -4.30
N ILE A 72 -5.77 6.06 -4.77
CA ILE A 72 -5.51 5.74 -6.17
C ILE A 72 -6.62 6.32 -7.05
N GLU A 73 -7.88 6.11 -6.69
CA GLU A 73 -9.04 6.64 -7.41
C GLU A 73 -9.00 8.17 -7.46
N PHE A 74 -8.72 8.83 -6.33
CA PHE A 74 -8.52 10.26 -6.26
C PHE A 74 -7.35 10.73 -7.13
N SER A 75 -6.22 10.02 -7.10
CA SER A 75 -5.01 10.44 -7.81
C SER A 75 -5.08 10.20 -9.32
N LYS A 76 -5.89 9.24 -9.79
CA LYS A 76 -6.23 9.08 -11.22
C LYS A 76 -6.88 10.32 -11.83
N THR A 77 -7.50 11.16 -11.02
CA THR A 77 -8.07 12.45 -11.49
C THR A 77 -7.00 13.50 -11.79
N ARG A 78 -5.73 13.27 -11.40
CA ARG A 78 -4.63 14.23 -11.56
C ARG A 78 -3.65 13.80 -12.65
N LYS A 79 -3.47 14.65 -13.67
CA LYS A 79 -2.56 14.42 -14.83
C LYS A 79 -1.13 13.99 -14.47
N SER A 80 -0.60 14.41 -13.32
CA SER A 80 0.78 14.15 -12.90
C SER A 80 0.99 12.78 -12.23
N PHE A 81 -0.08 12.07 -11.86
CA PHE A 81 0.05 10.79 -11.16
C PHE A 81 0.61 9.69 -12.06
N GLN A 82 0.19 9.66 -13.33
CA GLN A 82 0.64 8.64 -14.27
C GLN A 82 2.16 8.71 -14.53
N SER A 83 2.69 9.91 -14.73
CA SER A 83 4.14 10.11 -14.93
C SER A 83 4.97 9.67 -13.71
N ASN A 84 4.41 9.71 -12.50
CA ASN A 84 5.08 9.22 -11.30
C ASN A 84 5.01 7.69 -11.16
N ILE A 85 3.90 7.08 -11.58
CA ILE A 85 3.74 5.61 -11.63
C ILE A 85 4.70 5.01 -12.66
N ASP A 86 4.74 5.55 -13.89
CA ASP A 86 5.63 5.07 -14.96
C ASP A 86 7.10 5.13 -14.53
N LYS A 87 7.49 6.24 -13.89
CA LYS A 87 8.85 6.42 -13.35
C LYS A 87 9.18 5.45 -12.20
N ALA A 88 8.21 5.08 -11.37
CA ALA A 88 8.40 4.11 -10.30
C ALA A 88 8.50 2.66 -10.82
N LEU A 89 7.84 2.37 -11.95
CA LEU A 89 7.83 1.06 -12.60
C LEU A 89 8.95 0.91 -13.65
N GLY A 90 9.69 1.97 -13.96
CA GLY A 90 10.75 1.96 -14.97
C GLY A 90 10.22 1.87 -16.41
N LEU A 91 9.02 2.40 -16.64
CA LEU A 91 8.32 2.43 -17.93
C LEU A 91 8.49 3.79 -18.64
#